data_AF-A0A8B8BNZ6-F1
#
_entry.id   AF-A0A8B8BNZ6-F1
#
_cell.length_a   1.000
_cell.length_b   1.000
_cell.length_c   1.000
_cell.angle_alpha   90.00
_cell.angle_beta   90.00
_cell.angle_gamma   90.00
#
_symmetry.space_group_name_H-M   'P 1'
#
loop_
_entity.id
_entity.type
_entity.pdbx_description
1 polymer ?
#
loop_
_entity_poly.entity_id
_entity_poly.type
_entity_poly.pdbx_seq_one_letter_code
_entity_poly.pdbx_strand_id
1 'polypeptide(L)'
;MAEGTRLFRHSWVAVLLCASPVIIAYENLALNKTAWQRYPHEPRWGAFRAVDGLYTRLDAMGNQCTISGNSQSTAEWRVDLGGVFSIHHIFIQYRTDGFHWNASNGHTGRFLGYSVFISNTTNKQDGVLCFRDTNYTPATIPNPVNITCPYYGRYVIYYNNRTHWPYPEGYSNYAYNELCELEVLGCPTSGNYGENCSLPCHQNCQEGHCHITEGTCLGCLPGYIGQKCDKECKNKKYGLECKQTCGNCTNGEPCHHVNGSCLNGCDVGVLGDKCDQECRSGWHGKNCAEKCGDNCYGCNRFTGRCEAGCLPGWKGDFCNEMCYGNTYGANCTEVCGSCLNLEKCHHINGSCLNRCNAGYRSQDCTEAHARSFLIYM
;
A
#
# COMPACT_ATOMS: atom_id res chain seq x y z
N MET A 1 -36.22 58.02 -45.70
CA MET A 1 -35.25 57.38 -46.62
C MET A 1 -34.57 56.30 -45.81
N ALA A 2 -34.92 55.04 -46.09
CA ALA A 2 -34.61 53.88 -45.26
C ALA A 2 -33.20 53.36 -45.54
N GLU A 3 -32.46 53.08 -44.46
CA GLU A 3 -31.17 52.36 -44.50
C GLU A 3 -31.41 50.86 -44.69
N GLY A 4 -30.74 50.28 -45.68
CA GLY A 4 -30.86 48.87 -46.05
C GLY A 4 -29.92 47.97 -45.25
N THR A 5 -30.50 47.01 -44.52
CA THR A 5 -29.80 45.92 -43.84
C THR A 5 -29.52 44.76 -44.81
N ARG A 6 -28.25 44.39 -44.96
CA ARG A 6 -27.80 43.18 -45.70
C ARG A 6 -28.01 41.93 -44.85
N LEU A 7 -28.84 41.00 -45.33
CA LEU A 7 -29.03 39.66 -44.77
C LEU A 7 -27.89 38.73 -45.22
N PHE A 8 -27.06 38.27 -44.29
CA PHE A 8 -26.15 37.14 -44.50
C PHE A 8 -26.90 35.83 -44.21
N ARG A 9 -27.21 35.05 -45.26
CA ARG A 9 -27.69 33.67 -45.14
C ARG A 9 -26.54 32.76 -44.70
N HIS A 10 -26.57 32.26 -43.47
CA HIS A 10 -25.71 31.14 -43.04
C HIS A 10 -26.41 29.83 -43.41
N SER A 11 -25.79 29.08 -44.32
CA SER A 11 -26.18 27.71 -44.68
C SER A 11 -25.65 26.76 -43.63
N TRP A 12 -26.53 26.19 -42.80
CA TRP A 12 -26.17 25.14 -41.85
C TRP A 12 -26.15 23.81 -42.61
N VAL A 13 -24.95 23.30 -42.92
CA VAL A 13 -24.77 21.90 -43.32
C VAL A 13 -24.81 21.08 -42.03
N ALA A 14 -25.93 20.40 -41.78
CA ALA A 14 -26.04 19.45 -40.69
C ALA A 14 -25.23 18.20 -41.04
N VAL A 15 -24.07 18.03 -40.42
CA VAL A 15 -23.31 16.78 -40.47
C VAL A 15 -24.07 15.79 -39.58
N LEU A 16 -24.83 14.87 -40.20
CA LEU A 16 -25.32 13.67 -39.51
C LEU A 16 -24.11 12.82 -39.14
N LEU A 17 -23.68 12.91 -37.87
CA LEU A 17 -22.82 11.90 -37.27
C LEU A 17 -23.66 10.62 -37.14
N CYS A 18 -23.43 9.66 -38.04
CA CYS A 18 -23.87 8.28 -37.82
C CYS A 18 -23.15 7.77 -36.56
N ALA A 19 -23.82 7.81 -35.42
CA ALA A 19 -23.39 7.07 -34.24
C ALA A 19 -23.53 5.58 -34.58
N SER A 20 -22.41 4.94 -34.94
CA SER A 20 -22.32 3.49 -34.94
C SER A 20 -22.80 2.99 -33.57
N PRO A 21 -23.68 2.00 -33.47
CA PRO A 21 -24.02 1.44 -32.17
C PRO A 21 -22.72 0.95 -31.53
N VAL A 22 -22.41 1.48 -30.35
CA VAL A 22 -21.29 1.01 -29.53
C VAL A 22 -21.57 -0.45 -29.21
N ILE A 23 -20.81 -1.35 -29.83
CA ILE A 23 -20.88 -2.78 -29.54
C ILE A 23 -20.16 -2.95 -28.20
N ILE A 24 -20.92 -3.15 -27.14
CA ILE A 24 -20.37 -3.50 -25.83
C ILE A 24 -19.94 -4.97 -25.90
N ALA A 25 -18.65 -5.24 -25.75
CA ALA A 25 -18.06 -6.58 -25.90
C ALA A 25 -18.05 -7.39 -24.59
N TYR A 26 -18.86 -7.00 -23.59
CA TYR A 26 -18.99 -7.79 -22.37
C TYR A 26 -19.74 -9.10 -22.64
N GLU A 27 -19.24 -10.17 -22.05
CA GLU A 27 -19.81 -11.51 -22.16
C GLU A 27 -20.37 -11.99 -20.81
N ASN A 28 -21.34 -12.91 -20.83
CA ASN A 28 -21.81 -13.57 -19.62
C ASN A 28 -20.76 -14.58 -19.13
N LEU A 29 -19.91 -14.13 -18.21
CA LEU A 29 -18.84 -14.91 -17.59
C LEU A 29 -19.37 -16.06 -16.74
N ALA A 30 -20.64 -16.04 -16.34
CA ALA A 30 -21.27 -17.09 -15.56
C ALA A 30 -21.85 -18.22 -16.43
N LEU A 31 -22.04 -18.00 -17.73
CA LEU A 31 -22.67 -18.97 -18.63
C LEU A 31 -21.96 -20.34 -18.58
N ASN A 32 -22.72 -21.39 -18.30
CA ASN A 32 -22.29 -22.78 -18.15
C ASN A 32 -21.16 -22.99 -17.13
N LYS A 33 -21.03 -22.08 -16.15
CA LYS A 33 -20.07 -22.23 -15.06
C LYS A 33 -20.61 -23.09 -13.91
N THR A 34 -19.69 -23.55 -13.07
CA THR A 34 -20.04 -24.33 -11.88
C THR A 34 -20.75 -23.44 -10.87
N ALA A 35 -21.99 -23.79 -10.54
CA ALA A 35 -22.77 -23.11 -9.51
C ALA A 35 -23.08 -24.05 -8.32
N TRP A 36 -23.28 -23.45 -7.16
CA TRP A 36 -23.64 -24.14 -5.92
C TRP A 36 -24.74 -23.37 -5.19
N GLN A 37 -25.60 -24.09 -4.46
CA GLN A 37 -26.57 -23.48 -3.57
C GLN A 37 -26.69 -24.23 -2.26
N ARG A 38 -27.00 -23.48 -1.21
CA ARG A 38 -27.31 -24.01 0.11
C ARG A 38 -28.78 -24.43 0.15
N TYR A 39 -29.03 -25.63 0.69
CA TYR A 39 -30.37 -26.22 0.82
C TYR A 39 -31.15 -26.26 -0.50
N PRO A 40 -30.71 -27.01 -1.54
CA PRO A 40 -31.54 -27.23 -2.72
C PRO A 40 -32.83 -27.98 -2.33
N HIS A 41 -33.96 -27.63 -2.94
CA HIS A 41 -35.22 -28.37 -2.72
C HIS A 41 -35.13 -29.80 -3.26
N GLU A 42 -34.75 -29.93 -4.55
CA GLU A 42 -34.55 -31.20 -5.24
C GLU A 42 -33.40 -31.08 -6.26
N PRO A 43 -32.72 -32.19 -6.63
CA PRO A 43 -31.60 -32.16 -7.59
C PRO A 43 -31.98 -31.56 -8.95
N ARG A 44 -33.21 -31.79 -9.40
CA ARG A 44 -33.70 -31.26 -10.68
C ARG A 44 -33.80 -29.74 -10.72
N TRP A 45 -33.75 -29.03 -9.60
CA TRP A 45 -33.77 -27.56 -9.51
C TRP A 45 -32.47 -27.01 -8.90
N GLY A 46 -31.36 -27.69 -9.23
CA GLY A 46 -30.03 -27.36 -8.75
C GLY A 46 -29.54 -25.99 -9.20
N ALA A 47 -28.43 -25.57 -8.61
CA ALA A 47 -27.86 -24.23 -8.78
C ALA A 47 -27.47 -23.89 -10.23
N PHE A 48 -27.10 -24.89 -11.04
CA PHE A 48 -26.66 -24.74 -12.42
C PHE A 48 -27.72 -24.11 -13.34
N ARG A 49 -29.01 -24.19 -12.95
CA ARG A 49 -30.10 -23.61 -13.75
C ARG A 49 -30.04 -22.10 -13.87
N ALA A 50 -29.49 -21.41 -12.87
CA ALA A 50 -29.36 -19.96 -12.94
C ALA A 50 -28.22 -19.49 -13.85
N VAL A 51 -27.48 -20.40 -14.50
CA VAL A 51 -26.32 -20.07 -15.32
C VAL A 51 -26.29 -20.87 -16.62
N ASP A 52 -27.42 -21.47 -17.02
CA ASP A 52 -27.52 -22.25 -18.25
C ASP A 52 -28.00 -21.42 -19.45
N GLY A 53 -28.35 -20.14 -19.23
CA GLY A 53 -28.83 -19.22 -20.26
C GLY A 53 -30.29 -19.43 -20.63
N LEU A 54 -31.06 -20.22 -19.86
CA LEU A 54 -32.44 -20.55 -20.13
C LEU A 54 -33.37 -19.97 -19.06
N TYR A 55 -34.10 -18.89 -19.39
CA TYR A 55 -35.02 -18.23 -18.46
C TYR A 55 -36.29 -17.68 -19.12
N THR A 56 -36.76 -18.33 -20.19
CA THR A 56 -38.04 -17.99 -20.85
C THR A 56 -39.26 -18.57 -20.13
N ARG A 57 -39.06 -19.60 -19.29
CA ARG A 57 -40.08 -20.29 -18.49
C ARG A 57 -39.81 -20.08 -17.01
N LEU A 58 -40.37 -18.99 -16.47
CA LEU A 58 -40.14 -18.53 -15.09
C LEU A 58 -40.95 -19.28 -14.02
N ASP A 59 -41.37 -20.50 -14.32
CA ASP A 59 -42.21 -21.35 -13.48
C ASP A 59 -41.47 -22.65 -13.09
N ALA A 60 -41.82 -23.26 -11.96
CA ALA A 60 -41.14 -24.46 -11.48
C ALA A 60 -41.21 -25.66 -12.45
N MET A 61 -42.30 -25.79 -13.21
CA MET A 61 -42.46 -26.87 -14.20
C MET A 61 -41.65 -26.61 -15.46
N GLY A 62 -41.34 -25.34 -15.75
CA GLY A 62 -40.44 -24.89 -16.79
C GLY A 62 -39.03 -25.43 -16.67
N ASN A 63 -38.61 -25.86 -15.46
CA ASN A 63 -37.27 -26.38 -15.18
C ASN A 63 -36.16 -25.42 -15.63
N GLN A 64 -36.35 -24.12 -15.44
CA GLN A 64 -35.40 -23.07 -15.82
C GLN A 64 -35.02 -22.19 -14.64
N CYS A 65 -35.36 -22.62 -13.42
CA CYS A 65 -35.04 -21.87 -12.21
C CYS A 65 -34.48 -22.78 -11.12
N THR A 66 -33.58 -22.23 -10.33
CA THR A 66 -33.15 -22.83 -9.08
C THR A 66 -34.30 -22.80 -8.08
N ILE A 67 -34.39 -23.78 -7.20
CA ILE A 67 -35.37 -23.78 -6.11
C ILE A 67 -34.67 -24.18 -4.81
N SER A 68 -34.60 -23.22 -3.88
CA SER A 68 -34.13 -23.46 -2.51
C SER A 68 -35.19 -24.15 -1.65
N GLY A 69 -34.75 -24.83 -0.62
CA GLY A 69 -35.58 -25.51 0.37
C GLY A 69 -36.45 -24.52 1.14
N ASN A 70 -37.63 -25.01 1.55
CA ASN A 70 -38.56 -24.23 2.35
C ASN A 70 -38.08 -24.10 3.80
N SER A 71 -38.65 -23.13 4.51
CA SER A 71 -38.48 -22.94 5.96
C SER A 71 -37.05 -22.67 6.43
N GLN A 72 -36.16 -22.23 5.54
CA GLN A 72 -34.77 -21.87 5.88
C GLN A 72 -34.66 -20.38 6.28
N SER A 73 -33.80 -20.08 7.24
CA SER A 73 -33.50 -18.70 7.65
C SER A 73 -32.44 -18.03 6.79
N THR A 74 -31.73 -18.78 5.96
CA THR A 74 -30.73 -18.26 5.00
C THR A 74 -30.82 -19.00 3.68
N ALA A 75 -30.60 -18.27 2.59
CA ALA A 75 -30.43 -18.84 1.26
C ALA A 75 -29.16 -18.26 0.65
N GLU A 76 -28.28 -19.16 0.18
CA GLU A 76 -27.02 -18.78 -0.44
C GLU A 76 -26.92 -19.53 -1.78
N TRP A 77 -26.58 -18.79 -2.83
CA TRP A 77 -26.27 -19.32 -4.14
C TRP A 77 -24.98 -18.66 -4.61
N ARG A 78 -24.11 -19.39 -5.30
CA ARG A 78 -22.89 -18.82 -5.87
C ARG A 78 -22.47 -19.51 -7.16
N VAL A 79 -21.78 -18.77 -8.02
CA VAL A 79 -21.11 -19.27 -9.23
C VAL A 79 -19.60 -19.08 -9.12
N ASP A 80 -18.83 -20.06 -9.60
CA ASP A 80 -17.38 -19.99 -9.79
C ASP A 80 -17.08 -19.62 -11.24
N LEU A 81 -16.57 -18.41 -11.49
CA LEU A 81 -16.23 -17.94 -12.84
C LEU A 81 -15.03 -18.69 -13.45
N GLY A 82 -14.27 -19.44 -12.64
CA GLY A 82 -13.08 -20.19 -13.04
C GLY A 82 -11.78 -19.40 -12.98
N GLY A 83 -11.85 -18.11 -12.64
CA GLY A 83 -10.73 -17.19 -12.52
C GLY A 83 -11.20 -15.86 -11.94
N VAL A 84 -10.28 -14.93 -11.66
CA VAL A 84 -10.64 -13.59 -11.22
C VAL A 84 -10.89 -12.72 -12.45
N PHE A 85 -12.08 -12.13 -12.55
CA PHE A 85 -12.47 -11.26 -13.67
C PHE A 85 -12.97 -9.92 -13.17
N SER A 86 -12.72 -8.86 -13.93
CA SER A 86 -13.40 -7.58 -13.73
C SER A 86 -14.85 -7.69 -14.19
N ILE A 87 -15.78 -7.38 -13.30
CA ILE A 87 -17.21 -7.45 -13.51
C ILE A 87 -17.71 -6.03 -13.83
N HIS A 88 -18.63 -5.89 -14.79
CA HIS A 88 -19.30 -4.61 -15.07
C HIS A 88 -20.65 -4.55 -14.33
N HIS A 89 -21.48 -5.55 -14.58
CA HIS A 89 -22.80 -5.64 -13.98
C HIS A 89 -23.26 -7.08 -13.87
N ILE A 90 -24.24 -7.26 -12.98
CA ILE A 90 -24.87 -8.55 -12.72
C ILE A 90 -26.35 -8.38 -13.07
N PHE A 91 -26.83 -9.28 -13.93
CA PHE A 91 -28.24 -9.39 -14.27
C PHE A 91 -28.84 -10.51 -13.44
N ILE A 92 -30.04 -10.30 -12.88
CA ILE A 92 -30.77 -11.34 -12.15
C ILE A 92 -32.21 -11.40 -12.66
N GLN A 93 -32.62 -12.60 -13.07
CA GLN A 93 -34.00 -12.93 -13.42
C GLN A 93 -34.59 -13.84 -12.34
N TYR A 94 -35.70 -13.42 -11.74
CA TYR A 94 -36.39 -14.17 -10.69
C TYR A 94 -37.48 -15.07 -11.24
N ARG A 95 -37.78 -16.14 -10.48
CA ARG A 95 -38.97 -16.96 -10.64
C ARG A 95 -40.23 -16.15 -10.36
N THR A 96 -41.22 -16.27 -11.24
CA THR A 96 -42.51 -15.57 -11.15
C THR A 96 -43.71 -16.51 -11.13
N ASP A 97 -43.50 -17.79 -11.43
CA ASP A 97 -44.54 -18.79 -11.72
C ASP A 97 -45.51 -18.38 -12.83
N GLY A 98 -45.04 -17.54 -13.76
CA GLY A 98 -45.85 -17.05 -14.88
C GLY A 98 -46.88 -15.99 -14.49
N PHE A 99 -46.91 -15.55 -13.22
CA PHE A 99 -47.77 -14.46 -12.77
C PHE A 99 -47.15 -13.09 -13.06
N HIS A 100 -48.00 -12.07 -13.21
CA HIS A 100 -47.54 -10.68 -13.34
C HIS A 100 -46.65 -10.27 -12.17
N TRP A 101 -45.57 -9.54 -12.47
CA TRP A 101 -44.61 -9.09 -11.46
C TRP A 101 -45.07 -7.77 -10.82
N ASN A 102 -45.83 -7.89 -9.73
CA ASN A 102 -46.36 -6.76 -8.95
C ASN A 102 -46.59 -7.17 -7.48
N ALA A 103 -47.13 -6.26 -6.66
CA ALA A 103 -47.35 -6.49 -5.23
C ALA A 103 -48.21 -7.71 -4.87
N SER A 104 -49.04 -8.21 -5.78
CA SER A 104 -49.88 -9.41 -5.56
C SER A 104 -49.15 -10.72 -5.87
N ASN A 105 -47.97 -10.66 -6.49
CA ASN A 105 -47.16 -11.84 -6.77
C ASN A 105 -46.50 -12.34 -5.49
N GLY A 106 -46.82 -13.58 -5.09
CA GLY A 106 -46.33 -14.21 -3.86
C GLY A 106 -44.81 -14.44 -3.78
N HIS A 107 -44.08 -14.23 -4.88
CA HIS A 107 -42.62 -14.37 -4.91
C HIS A 107 -41.88 -13.06 -4.63
N THR A 108 -42.49 -11.89 -4.84
CA THR A 108 -41.78 -10.59 -4.70
C THR A 108 -41.17 -10.41 -3.32
N GLY A 109 -41.93 -10.73 -2.26
CA GLY A 109 -41.46 -10.68 -0.87
C GLY A 109 -40.33 -11.66 -0.54
N ARG A 110 -40.13 -12.72 -1.34
CA ARG A 110 -39.08 -13.72 -1.13
C ARG A 110 -37.68 -13.18 -1.39
N PHE A 111 -37.56 -12.24 -2.32
CA PHE A 111 -36.26 -11.69 -2.74
C PHE A 111 -35.88 -10.42 -2.01
N LEU A 112 -36.81 -9.76 -1.29
CA LEU A 112 -36.51 -8.52 -0.57
C LEU A 112 -35.35 -8.68 0.42
N GLY A 113 -34.50 -7.66 0.48
CA GLY A 113 -33.35 -7.59 1.37
C GLY A 113 -32.17 -8.49 1.00
N TYR A 114 -32.17 -9.05 -0.22
CA TYR A 114 -31.04 -9.83 -0.71
C TYR A 114 -29.77 -8.99 -0.83
N SER A 115 -28.64 -9.68 -0.90
CA SER A 115 -27.33 -9.08 -1.08
C SER A 115 -26.54 -9.88 -2.12
N VAL A 116 -25.68 -9.18 -2.85
CA VAL A 116 -24.76 -9.78 -3.81
C VAL A 116 -23.34 -9.42 -3.39
N PHE A 117 -22.49 -10.44 -3.32
CA PHE A 117 -21.08 -10.30 -2.95
C PHE A 117 -20.18 -10.77 -4.09
N ILE A 118 -19.04 -10.11 -4.22
CA ILE A 118 -17.94 -10.53 -5.09
C ILE A 118 -16.80 -10.99 -4.21
N SER A 119 -16.33 -12.23 -4.38
CA SER A 119 -15.27 -12.81 -3.53
C SER A 119 -14.24 -13.57 -4.36
N ASN A 120 -13.02 -13.66 -3.84
CA ASN A 120 -11.97 -14.55 -4.37
C ASN A 120 -12.01 -15.93 -3.71
N THR A 121 -12.83 -16.10 -2.67
CA THR A 121 -13.05 -17.38 -1.97
C THR A 121 -14.54 -17.76 -2.05
N THR A 122 -14.87 -18.98 -1.62
CA THR A 122 -16.27 -19.42 -1.51
C THR A 122 -17.03 -18.76 -0.36
N ASN A 123 -16.37 -17.93 0.44
CA ASN A 123 -16.92 -17.28 1.62
C ASN A 123 -17.25 -15.82 1.30
N LYS A 124 -18.51 -15.42 1.52
CA LYS A 124 -18.96 -14.03 1.29
C LYS A 124 -18.32 -13.02 2.25
N GLN A 125 -17.89 -13.46 3.43
CA GLN A 125 -17.26 -12.58 4.42
C GLN A 125 -15.86 -12.10 3.99
N ASP A 126 -15.22 -12.81 3.06
CA ASP A 126 -13.90 -12.44 2.53
C ASP A 126 -14.03 -11.50 1.31
N GLY A 127 -15.26 -11.29 0.84
CA GLY A 127 -15.56 -10.53 -0.37
C GLY A 127 -16.05 -9.11 -0.11
N VAL A 128 -16.33 -8.41 -1.20
CA VAL A 128 -16.93 -7.07 -1.19
C VAL A 128 -18.44 -7.19 -1.33
N LEU A 129 -19.19 -6.46 -0.49
CA LEU A 129 -20.63 -6.28 -0.65
C LEU A 129 -20.87 -5.37 -1.86
N CYS A 130 -21.28 -5.96 -2.97
CA CYS A 130 -21.53 -5.24 -4.20
C CYS A 130 -22.90 -4.57 -4.21
N PHE A 131 -23.92 -5.27 -3.73
CA PHE A 131 -25.28 -4.76 -3.67
C PHE A 131 -25.99 -5.29 -2.44
N ARG A 132 -26.84 -4.44 -1.85
CA ARG A 132 -27.79 -4.83 -0.83
C ARG A 132 -29.09 -4.11 -1.08
N ASP A 133 -30.16 -4.86 -1.20
CA ASP A 133 -31.49 -4.29 -1.20
C ASP A 133 -31.82 -3.77 0.21
N THR A 134 -32.14 -2.48 0.28
CA THR A 134 -32.68 -1.83 1.48
C THR A 134 -33.97 -1.06 1.21
N ASN A 135 -34.40 -0.98 -0.06
CA ASN A 135 -35.37 0.01 -0.52
C ASN A 135 -36.55 -0.60 -1.28
N TYR A 136 -36.42 -1.83 -1.79
CA TYR A 136 -37.50 -2.43 -2.54
C TYR A 136 -38.65 -2.87 -1.63
N THR A 137 -39.85 -2.82 -2.19
CA THR A 137 -41.08 -3.36 -1.63
C THR A 137 -41.62 -4.43 -2.59
N PRO A 138 -42.64 -5.21 -2.19
CA PRO A 138 -43.29 -6.15 -3.10
C PRO A 138 -43.78 -5.51 -4.42
N ALA A 139 -44.09 -4.21 -4.40
CA ALA A 139 -44.56 -3.48 -5.57
C ALA A 139 -43.43 -2.94 -6.47
N THR A 140 -42.23 -2.74 -5.92
CA THR A 140 -41.16 -1.96 -6.58
C THR A 140 -39.90 -2.75 -6.88
N ILE A 141 -39.72 -3.94 -6.32
CA ILE A 141 -38.61 -4.82 -6.70
C ILE A 141 -38.67 -5.08 -8.21
N PRO A 142 -37.60 -4.81 -8.99
CA PRO A 142 -37.63 -5.06 -10.43
C PRO A 142 -37.43 -6.53 -10.76
N ASN A 143 -37.86 -6.95 -11.95
CA ASN A 143 -37.55 -8.26 -12.52
C ASN A 143 -37.58 -8.15 -14.05
N PRO A 144 -36.42 -8.20 -14.74
CA PRO A 144 -35.10 -8.48 -14.19
C PRO A 144 -34.50 -7.31 -13.39
N VAL A 145 -33.46 -7.60 -12.60
CA VAL A 145 -32.64 -6.60 -11.91
C VAL A 145 -31.28 -6.48 -12.59
N ASN A 146 -30.82 -5.25 -12.80
CA ASN A 146 -29.46 -4.94 -13.25
C ASN A 146 -28.69 -4.24 -12.14
N ILE A 147 -27.61 -4.85 -11.70
CA ILE A 147 -26.77 -4.38 -10.59
C ILE A 147 -25.41 -3.98 -11.15
N THR A 148 -25.09 -2.70 -11.13
CA THR A 148 -23.74 -2.21 -11.46
C THR A 148 -22.77 -2.63 -10.37
N CYS A 149 -21.73 -3.37 -10.74
CA CYS A 149 -20.86 -4.07 -9.79
C CYS A 149 -19.39 -4.06 -10.27
N PRO A 150 -18.72 -2.89 -10.32
CA PRO A 150 -17.42 -2.75 -10.97
C PRO A 150 -16.25 -3.24 -10.09
N TYR A 151 -16.39 -4.45 -9.55
CA TYR A 151 -15.38 -5.14 -8.75
C TYR A 151 -14.77 -6.28 -9.55
N TYR A 152 -13.62 -6.78 -9.10
CA TYR A 152 -13.09 -8.04 -9.60
C TYR A 152 -13.29 -9.16 -8.58
N GLY A 153 -13.52 -10.37 -9.08
CA GLY A 153 -13.60 -11.54 -8.22
C GLY A 153 -13.72 -12.83 -9.01
N ARG A 154 -13.63 -13.95 -8.29
CA ARG A 154 -13.84 -15.28 -8.85
C ARG A 154 -15.24 -15.82 -8.60
N TYR A 155 -15.84 -15.45 -7.49
CA TYR A 155 -17.16 -15.90 -7.07
C TYR A 155 -18.13 -14.73 -7.02
N VAL A 156 -19.30 -14.93 -7.62
CA VAL A 156 -20.47 -14.08 -7.40
C VAL A 156 -21.43 -14.83 -6.49
N ILE A 157 -21.79 -14.23 -5.36
CA ILE A 157 -22.56 -14.87 -4.30
C ILE A 157 -23.83 -14.08 -4.06
N TYR A 158 -24.97 -14.70 -4.36
CA TYR A 158 -26.29 -14.23 -3.93
C TYR A 158 -26.57 -14.73 -2.52
N TYR A 159 -27.01 -13.85 -1.63
CA TYR A 159 -27.31 -14.17 -0.25
C TYR A 159 -28.58 -13.50 0.21
N ASN A 160 -29.43 -14.25 0.89
CA ASN A 160 -30.67 -13.77 1.47
C ASN A 160 -30.75 -14.22 2.93
N ASN A 161 -31.16 -13.31 3.82
CA ASN A 161 -31.09 -13.50 5.26
C ASN A 161 -32.41 -13.18 5.96
N ARG A 162 -32.84 -14.08 6.85
CA ARG A 162 -34.01 -14.00 7.73
C ARG A 162 -33.68 -14.53 9.12
N THR A 163 -32.55 -14.10 9.71
CA THR A 163 -32.15 -14.54 11.06
C THR A 163 -32.54 -13.57 12.18
N HIS A 164 -32.94 -12.33 11.86
CA HIS A 164 -33.24 -11.30 12.85
C HIS A 164 -34.68 -10.81 12.71
N TRP A 165 -35.52 -11.16 13.67
CA TRP A 165 -36.94 -10.76 13.75
C TRP A 165 -37.10 -9.50 14.62
N PRO A 166 -38.05 -8.58 14.33
CA PRO A 166 -39.03 -8.61 13.24
C PRO A 166 -38.45 -8.20 11.87
N TYR A 167 -38.96 -8.81 10.80
CA TYR A 167 -38.56 -8.45 9.44
C TYR A 167 -39.31 -7.19 8.97
N PRO A 168 -38.73 -6.39 8.06
CA PRO A 168 -39.45 -5.28 7.43
C PRO A 168 -40.73 -5.75 6.73
N GLU A 169 -41.69 -4.83 6.57
CA GLU A 169 -42.97 -5.11 5.94
C GLU A 169 -42.80 -5.66 4.51
N GLY A 170 -43.60 -6.68 4.16
CA GLY A 170 -43.58 -7.32 2.84
C GLY A 170 -42.52 -8.42 2.67
N TYR A 171 -41.59 -8.57 3.62
CA TYR A 171 -40.59 -9.64 3.57
C TYR A 171 -41.24 -11.00 3.84
N SER A 172 -40.79 -12.02 3.12
CA SER A 172 -41.11 -13.42 3.45
C SER A 172 -40.52 -13.84 4.79
N ASN A 173 -41.20 -14.75 5.50
CA ASN A 173 -40.71 -15.32 6.76
C ASN A 173 -39.44 -16.17 6.63
N TYR A 174 -39.17 -16.68 5.43
CA TYR A 174 -38.05 -17.57 5.12
C TYR A 174 -37.23 -17.03 3.95
N ALA A 175 -35.97 -17.39 3.88
CA ALA A 175 -35.04 -16.94 2.85
C ALA A 175 -35.08 -17.84 1.62
N TYR A 176 -35.02 -17.24 0.44
CA TYR A 176 -35.05 -17.95 -0.85
C TYR A 176 -34.00 -17.38 -1.82
N ASN A 177 -33.56 -18.23 -2.75
CA ASN A 177 -32.74 -17.81 -3.90
C ASN A 177 -33.56 -17.77 -5.19
N GLU A 178 -34.32 -18.82 -5.53
CA GLU A 178 -35.28 -18.94 -6.64
C GLU A 178 -34.92 -18.16 -7.93
N LEU A 179 -33.67 -18.28 -8.36
CA LEU A 179 -33.08 -17.55 -9.49
C LEU A 179 -33.34 -18.34 -10.77
N CYS A 180 -33.91 -17.70 -11.79
CA CYS A 180 -34.03 -18.30 -13.13
C CYS A 180 -32.81 -18.02 -14.00
N GLU A 181 -32.20 -16.84 -13.90
CA GLU A 181 -30.90 -16.57 -14.52
C GLU A 181 -30.12 -15.58 -13.65
N LEU A 182 -28.81 -15.75 -13.60
CA LEU A 182 -27.85 -14.79 -13.09
C LEU A 182 -26.69 -14.70 -14.07
N GLU A 183 -26.63 -13.58 -14.79
CA GLU A 183 -25.53 -13.29 -15.70
C GLU A 183 -24.49 -12.40 -15.02
N VAL A 184 -23.22 -12.69 -15.27
CA VAL A 184 -22.10 -11.86 -14.80
C VAL A 184 -21.43 -11.27 -16.02
N LEU A 185 -21.75 -10.02 -16.34
CA LEU A 185 -21.29 -9.38 -17.55
C LEU A 185 -19.96 -8.68 -17.30
N GLY A 186 -18.93 -9.09 -18.04
CA GLY A 186 -17.57 -8.55 -17.93
C GLY A 186 -16.69 -8.93 -19.11
N CYS A 187 -15.40 -8.65 -19.01
CA CYS A 187 -14.46 -8.98 -20.08
C CYS A 187 -14.04 -10.45 -20.04
N PRO A 188 -14.09 -11.18 -21.17
CA PRO A 188 -13.79 -12.61 -21.21
C PRO A 188 -12.31 -12.92 -20.98
N THR A 189 -11.42 -11.96 -21.25
CA THR A 189 -10.00 -12.04 -20.92
C THR A 189 -9.74 -11.29 -19.62
N SER A 190 -9.26 -12.02 -18.61
CA SER A 190 -8.88 -11.42 -17.32
C SER A 190 -7.75 -10.39 -17.52
N GLY A 191 -7.84 -9.28 -16.80
CA GLY A 191 -6.90 -8.18 -16.93
C GLY A 191 -7.13 -7.28 -18.15
N ASN A 192 -8.20 -7.49 -18.93
CA ASN A 192 -8.62 -6.53 -19.96
C ASN A 192 -9.79 -5.66 -19.48
N TYR A 193 -9.87 -4.46 -20.04
CA TYR A 193 -10.89 -3.45 -19.76
C TYR A 193 -11.28 -2.66 -21.02
N GLY A 194 -12.23 -1.76 -20.86
CA GLY A 194 -12.82 -0.92 -21.90
C GLY A 194 -14.05 -1.55 -22.53
N GLU A 195 -14.81 -0.74 -23.27
CA GLU A 195 -16.09 -1.16 -23.90
C GLU A 195 -15.92 -2.37 -24.84
N ASN A 196 -14.73 -2.51 -25.46
CA ASN A 196 -14.39 -3.59 -26.37
C ASN A 196 -13.46 -4.67 -25.74
N CYS A 197 -13.22 -4.64 -24.43
CA CYS A 197 -12.36 -5.60 -23.73
C CYS A 197 -10.98 -5.85 -24.37
N SER A 198 -10.44 -4.80 -25.00
CA SER A 198 -9.22 -4.87 -25.82
C SER A 198 -8.03 -4.15 -25.17
N LEU A 199 -8.26 -3.40 -24.09
CA LEU A 199 -7.22 -2.66 -23.40
C LEU A 199 -6.71 -3.48 -22.21
N PRO A 200 -5.43 -3.86 -22.15
CA PRO A 200 -4.90 -4.54 -20.97
C PRO A 200 -4.73 -3.54 -19.81
N CYS A 201 -4.98 -4.02 -18.58
CA CYS A 201 -4.62 -3.31 -17.36
C CYS A 201 -3.10 -3.06 -17.33
N HIS A 202 -2.69 -1.98 -16.67
CA HIS A 202 -1.27 -1.66 -16.56
C HIS A 202 -0.53 -2.75 -15.77
N GLN A 203 0.68 -3.11 -16.19
CA GLN A 203 1.47 -4.18 -15.57
C GLN A 203 1.79 -3.94 -14.08
N ASN A 204 1.74 -2.68 -13.64
CA ASN A 204 1.98 -2.30 -12.25
C ASN A 204 0.69 -2.18 -11.41
N CYS A 205 -0.49 -2.52 -11.97
CA CYS A 205 -1.67 -2.75 -11.14
C CYS A 205 -1.42 -3.99 -10.27
N GLN A 206 -1.77 -3.91 -8.98
CA GLN A 206 -1.76 -5.07 -8.10
C GLN A 206 -2.67 -6.16 -8.66
N GLU A 207 -2.19 -7.41 -8.68
CA GLU A 207 -2.89 -8.59 -9.24
C GLU A 207 -3.25 -8.48 -10.73
N GLY A 208 -2.79 -7.45 -11.45
CA GLY A 208 -3.08 -7.26 -12.87
C GLY A 208 -4.55 -6.92 -13.16
N HIS A 209 -5.29 -6.44 -12.17
CA HIS A 209 -6.72 -6.10 -12.31
C HIS A 209 -6.96 -4.59 -12.20
N CYS A 210 -7.94 -4.11 -12.96
CA CYS A 210 -8.32 -2.71 -13.02
C CYS A 210 -9.82 -2.54 -13.30
N HIS A 211 -10.34 -1.34 -13.03
CA HIS A 211 -11.73 -0.98 -13.24
C HIS A 211 -12.12 -1.21 -14.71
N ILE A 212 -13.23 -1.90 -14.92
CA ILE A 212 -13.57 -2.45 -16.22
C ILE A 212 -13.82 -1.38 -17.30
N THR A 213 -14.25 -0.17 -16.93
CA THR A 213 -14.46 0.94 -17.89
C THR A 213 -13.28 1.92 -17.93
N GLU A 214 -12.75 2.32 -16.79
CA GLU A 214 -11.78 3.41 -16.67
C GLU A 214 -10.31 2.93 -16.78
N GLY A 215 -10.07 1.65 -16.49
CA GLY A 215 -8.73 1.08 -16.39
C GLY A 215 -7.96 1.55 -15.17
N THR A 216 -8.66 2.06 -14.15
CA THR A 216 -8.04 2.49 -12.88
C THR A 216 -7.71 1.27 -12.02
N CYS A 217 -6.47 1.16 -11.55
CA CYS A 217 -6.04 0.07 -10.68
C CYS A 217 -6.61 0.28 -9.27
N LEU A 218 -7.02 -0.80 -8.58
CA LEU A 218 -7.40 -0.71 -7.16
C LEU A 218 -6.19 -0.52 -6.23
N GLY A 219 -5.01 -0.94 -6.68
CA GLY A 219 -3.74 -0.78 -5.97
C GLY A 219 -2.57 -0.84 -6.94
N CYS A 220 -1.46 -0.22 -6.54
CA CYS A 220 -0.22 -0.24 -7.30
C CYS A 220 0.82 -1.14 -6.65
N LEU A 221 1.65 -1.78 -7.46
CA LEU A 221 2.87 -2.42 -6.97
C LEU A 221 3.78 -1.39 -6.26
N PRO A 222 4.61 -1.82 -5.29
CA PRO A 222 5.53 -0.93 -4.60
C PRO A 222 6.41 -0.13 -5.57
N GLY A 223 6.59 1.15 -5.29
CA GLY A 223 7.36 2.06 -6.14
C GLY A 223 6.57 2.74 -7.26
N TYR A 224 5.26 2.47 -7.39
CA TYR A 224 4.38 3.09 -8.37
C TYR A 224 3.15 3.74 -7.70
N ILE A 225 2.62 4.76 -8.35
CA ILE A 225 1.46 5.55 -7.94
C ILE A 225 0.68 6.04 -9.16
N GLY A 226 -0.46 6.68 -8.91
CA GLY A 226 -1.38 7.18 -9.93
C GLY A 226 -2.54 6.22 -10.15
N GLN A 227 -3.61 6.70 -10.77
CA GLN A 227 -4.81 5.90 -10.97
C GLN A 227 -4.57 4.64 -11.83
N LYS A 228 -3.55 4.67 -12.70
CA LYS A 228 -3.17 3.53 -13.57
C LYS A 228 -1.81 2.93 -13.21
N CYS A 229 -1.21 3.33 -12.08
CA CYS A 229 0.11 2.87 -11.63
C CYS A 229 1.22 3.08 -12.67
N ASP A 230 1.09 4.16 -13.45
CA ASP A 230 1.96 4.56 -14.56
C ASP A 230 3.06 5.53 -14.12
N LYS A 231 3.07 5.95 -12.85
CA LYS A 231 4.03 6.91 -12.31
C LYS A 231 4.88 6.26 -11.24
N GLU A 232 6.18 6.38 -11.36
CA GLU A 232 7.11 5.99 -10.29
C GLU A 232 7.03 6.95 -9.11
N CYS A 233 7.41 6.47 -7.91
CA CYS A 233 7.57 7.33 -6.75
C CYS A 233 8.59 8.43 -7.01
N LYS A 234 8.20 9.68 -6.77
CA LYS A 234 9.05 10.88 -6.88
C LYS A 234 9.33 11.47 -5.50
N ASN A 235 10.11 12.56 -5.47
CA ASN A 235 10.37 13.37 -4.28
C ASN A 235 11.03 12.58 -3.14
N LYS A 236 12.02 11.74 -3.49
CA LYS A 236 12.77 10.91 -2.53
C LYS A 236 11.86 10.01 -1.68
N LYS A 237 10.87 9.39 -2.31
CA LYS A 237 9.98 8.41 -1.69
C LYS A 237 10.05 7.06 -2.39
N TYR A 238 9.70 6.01 -1.68
CA TYR A 238 9.72 4.65 -2.20
C TYR A 238 8.66 3.75 -1.54
N GLY A 239 8.54 2.52 -2.05
CA GLY A 239 7.71 1.47 -1.46
C GLY A 239 6.22 1.60 -1.80
N LEU A 240 5.39 0.88 -1.05
CA LEU A 240 3.94 0.87 -1.26
C LEU A 240 3.34 2.26 -1.04
N GLU A 241 2.52 2.72 -1.99
CA GLU A 241 1.90 4.05 -2.01
C GLU A 241 2.91 5.21 -1.87
N CYS A 242 4.20 4.98 -2.15
CA CYS A 242 5.27 5.96 -1.93
C CYS A 242 5.27 6.55 -0.51
N LYS A 243 4.96 5.75 0.52
CA LYS A 243 4.89 6.22 1.92
C LYS A 243 6.25 6.29 2.62
N GLN A 244 7.26 5.56 2.14
CA GLN A 244 8.59 5.56 2.74
C GLN A 244 9.44 6.69 2.16
N THR A 245 10.36 7.24 2.96
CA THR A 245 11.27 8.33 2.55
C THR A 245 12.67 7.77 2.39
N CYS A 246 13.37 8.15 1.32
CA CYS A 246 14.77 7.79 1.11
C CYS A 246 15.66 8.30 2.25
N GLY A 247 16.72 7.57 2.57
CA GLY A 247 17.81 8.09 3.39
C GLY A 247 18.69 9.08 2.62
N ASN A 248 19.87 9.36 3.18
CA ASN A 248 20.81 10.32 2.61
C ASN A 248 21.73 9.65 1.58
N CYS A 249 21.18 9.34 0.41
CA CYS A 249 21.95 8.86 -0.73
C CYS A 249 22.97 9.91 -1.20
N THR A 250 24.08 9.46 -1.78
CA THR A 250 25.16 10.35 -2.24
C THR A 250 24.66 11.53 -3.09
N ASN A 251 25.14 12.73 -2.77
CA ASN A 251 24.77 14.00 -3.43
C ASN A 251 23.25 14.29 -3.43
N GLY A 252 22.50 13.68 -2.52
CA GLY A 252 21.05 13.81 -2.47
C GLY A 252 20.31 13.20 -3.66
N GLU A 253 20.91 12.25 -4.38
CA GLU A 253 20.25 11.46 -5.43
C GLU A 253 18.97 10.76 -4.90
N PRO A 254 17.96 10.51 -5.74
CA PRO A 254 16.82 9.70 -5.34
C PRO A 254 17.26 8.25 -5.10
N CYS A 255 16.71 7.64 -4.05
CA CYS A 255 16.83 6.22 -3.85
C CYS A 255 15.96 5.44 -4.86
N HIS A 256 16.23 4.14 -4.98
CA HIS A 256 15.45 3.24 -5.82
C HIS A 256 13.98 3.21 -5.36
N HIS A 257 13.08 3.62 -6.26
CA HIS A 257 11.66 3.86 -5.96
C HIS A 257 10.91 2.64 -5.39
N VAL A 258 11.35 1.41 -5.68
CA VAL A 258 10.71 0.18 -5.11
C VAL A 258 11.16 -0.12 -3.68
N ASN A 259 12.47 -0.24 -3.43
CA ASN A 259 13.01 -0.81 -2.19
C ASN A 259 13.74 0.21 -1.29
N GLY A 260 14.02 1.41 -1.81
CA GLY A 260 14.65 2.49 -1.08
C GLY A 260 16.18 2.49 -1.06
N SER A 261 16.84 1.63 -1.84
CA SER A 261 18.31 1.55 -1.83
C SER A 261 18.99 2.70 -2.58
N CYS A 262 20.18 3.09 -2.14
CA CYS A 262 21.02 4.10 -2.76
C CYS A 262 22.10 3.43 -3.62
N LEU A 263 21.90 3.39 -4.94
CA LEU A 263 22.77 2.69 -5.89
C LEU A 263 24.22 3.20 -5.91
N ASN A 264 24.43 4.49 -5.61
CA ASN A 264 25.74 5.13 -5.61
C ASN A 264 26.36 5.26 -4.20
N GLY A 265 25.73 4.63 -3.20
CA GLY A 265 26.13 4.72 -1.79
C GLY A 265 25.56 5.92 -1.06
N CYS A 266 26.14 6.19 0.10
CA CYS A 266 25.67 7.13 1.11
C CYS A 266 26.50 8.41 1.18
N ASP A 267 25.84 9.48 1.57
CA ASP A 267 26.50 10.73 1.92
C ASP A 267 27.29 10.61 3.24
N VAL A 268 27.95 11.70 3.62
CA VAL A 268 28.77 11.75 4.84
C VAL A 268 27.96 11.45 6.09
N GLY A 269 28.55 10.66 6.98
CA GLY A 269 27.96 10.35 8.28
C GLY A 269 26.95 9.21 8.28
N VAL A 270 26.45 8.74 7.13
CA VAL A 270 25.46 7.65 7.05
C VAL A 270 26.01 6.42 6.33
N LEU A 271 25.44 5.25 6.63
CA LEU A 271 25.74 3.97 5.98
C LEU A 271 24.48 3.12 5.76
N GLY A 272 24.70 1.98 5.11
CA GLY A 272 23.69 0.96 4.84
C GLY A 272 23.06 1.13 3.46
N ASP A 273 22.40 0.08 2.96
CA ASP A 273 21.89 0.07 1.58
C ASP A 273 20.91 1.22 1.29
N LYS A 274 20.23 1.75 2.32
CA LYS A 274 19.27 2.85 2.23
C LYS A 274 19.80 4.19 2.77
N CYS A 275 21.02 4.21 3.31
CA CYS A 275 21.64 5.39 3.90
C CYS A 275 20.82 6.05 5.01
N ASP A 276 20.15 5.23 5.81
CA ASP A 276 19.28 5.58 6.93
C ASP A 276 19.91 5.26 8.30
N GLN A 277 21.12 4.70 8.31
CA GLN A 277 21.85 4.36 9.53
C GLN A 277 23.00 5.35 9.75
N GLU A 278 23.19 5.76 10.99
CA GLU A 278 24.32 6.62 11.35
C GLU A 278 25.64 5.84 11.43
N CYS A 279 26.77 6.51 11.18
CA CYS A 279 28.07 5.92 11.46
C CYS A 279 28.15 5.45 12.91
N ARG A 280 28.63 4.22 13.08
CA ARG A 280 29.09 3.71 14.37
C ARG A 280 30.17 4.63 14.95
N SER A 281 30.22 4.74 16.27
CA SER A 281 31.28 5.49 16.95
C SER A 281 32.67 5.02 16.49
N GLY A 282 33.56 5.98 16.27
CA GLY A 282 34.90 5.72 15.72
C GLY A 282 35.00 5.77 14.19
N TRP A 283 33.92 6.07 13.46
CA TRP A 283 33.91 6.15 12.00
C TRP A 283 33.20 7.42 11.49
N HIS A 284 33.65 7.93 10.35
CA HIS A 284 33.12 9.14 9.70
C HIS A 284 33.26 9.07 8.17
N GLY A 285 32.83 10.13 7.49
CA GLY A 285 32.98 10.27 6.04
C GLY A 285 31.88 9.58 5.24
N LYS A 286 32.04 9.53 3.92
CA LYS A 286 31.08 8.88 3.01
C LYS A 286 31.03 7.37 3.27
N ASN A 287 29.84 6.79 3.32
CA ASN A 287 29.63 5.38 3.66
C ASN A 287 30.29 4.96 4.99
N CYS A 288 30.64 5.91 5.87
CA CYS A 288 31.41 5.67 7.08
C CYS A 288 32.72 4.90 6.82
N ALA A 289 33.40 5.20 5.70
CA ALA A 289 34.59 4.48 5.27
C ALA A 289 35.88 4.93 5.98
N GLU A 290 35.85 6.05 6.72
CA GLU A 290 37.02 6.64 7.37
C GLU A 290 36.99 6.40 8.88
N LYS A 291 38.14 6.05 9.47
CA LYS A 291 38.28 5.82 10.91
C LYS A 291 38.66 7.14 11.60
N CYS A 292 38.03 7.44 12.74
CA CYS A 292 38.45 8.54 13.60
C CYS A 292 39.92 8.39 14.02
N GLY A 293 40.58 9.52 14.33
CA GLY A 293 41.93 9.51 14.89
C GLY A 293 42.02 8.64 16.15
N ASP A 294 43.11 7.85 16.26
CA ASP A 294 43.27 6.86 17.33
C ASP A 294 43.34 7.49 18.74
N ASN A 295 43.64 8.78 18.83
CA ASN A 295 43.75 9.51 20.09
C ASN A 295 42.51 10.37 20.41
N CYS A 296 41.36 10.03 19.85
CA CYS A 296 40.10 10.74 20.10
C CYS A 296 39.23 9.98 21.10
N TYR A 297 38.59 10.71 22.03
CA TYR A 297 37.53 10.12 22.85
C TYR A 297 36.27 9.78 22.03
N GLY A 298 36.06 10.52 20.94
CA GLY A 298 35.01 10.31 19.95
C GLY A 298 35.13 11.39 18.88
N CYS A 299 34.77 11.07 17.64
CA CYS A 299 34.79 12.04 16.55
C CYS A 299 33.42 12.25 15.90
N ASN A 300 33.22 13.43 15.33
CA ASN A 300 32.02 13.80 14.62
C ASN A 300 31.91 12.99 13.32
N ARG A 301 30.82 12.25 13.16
CA ARG A 301 30.57 11.37 12.00
C ARG A 301 30.56 12.09 10.63
N PHE A 302 30.34 13.41 10.60
CA PHE A 302 30.34 14.19 9.36
C PHE A 302 31.72 14.76 9.03
N THR A 303 32.45 15.26 10.02
CA THR A 303 33.69 16.02 9.81
C THR A 303 34.97 15.27 10.19
N GLY A 304 34.85 14.20 10.97
CA GLY A 304 35.98 13.47 11.57
C GLY A 304 36.63 14.18 12.76
N ARG A 305 36.15 15.37 13.15
CA ARG A 305 36.77 16.18 14.23
C ARG A 305 36.46 15.61 15.61
N CYS A 306 37.43 15.67 16.50
CA CYS A 306 37.39 15.07 17.82
C CYS A 306 36.80 16.01 18.86
N GLU A 307 35.51 16.30 18.70
CA GLU A 307 34.74 17.25 19.51
C GLU A 307 34.60 16.82 20.99
N ALA A 308 34.70 15.52 21.27
CA ALA A 308 34.75 14.99 22.64
C ALA A 308 36.12 15.19 23.32
N GLY A 309 37.10 15.78 22.62
CA GLY A 309 38.45 16.03 23.11
C GLY A 309 39.45 14.91 22.78
N CYS A 310 40.73 15.20 23.05
CA CYS A 310 41.86 14.31 22.79
C CYS A 310 42.27 13.53 24.05
N LEU A 311 42.74 12.29 23.82
CA LEU A 311 43.44 11.52 24.84
C LEU A 311 44.66 12.31 25.35
N PRO A 312 45.08 12.12 26.62
CA PRO A 312 46.23 12.82 27.18
C PRO A 312 47.49 12.66 26.33
N GLY A 313 48.20 13.77 26.13
CA GLY A 313 49.40 13.83 25.31
C GLY A 313 49.17 14.18 23.85
N TRP A 314 47.94 14.51 23.46
CA TRP A 314 47.55 14.87 22.11
C TRP A 314 46.66 16.12 22.06
N LYS A 315 46.70 16.85 20.95
CA LYS A 315 45.88 18.03 20.65
C LYS A 315 45.55 18.13 19.15
N GLY A 316 44.83 19.19 18.79
CA GLY A 316 44.40 19.48 17.43
C GLY A 316 43.02 18.91 17.12
N ASP A 317 42.42 19.36 16.01
CA ASP A 317 41.04 19.01 15.64
C ASP A 317 40.80 17.51 15.43
N PHE A 318 41.87 16.75 15.13
CA PHE A 318 41.83 15.31 14.89
C PHE A 318 42.71 14.52 15.87
N CYS A 319 43.21 15.17 16.94
CA CYS A 319 44.08 14.56 17.96
C CYS A 319 45.32 13.83 17.41
N ASN A 320 45.86 14.36 16.32
CA ASN A 320 47.01 13.84 15.59
C ASN A 320 48.31 14.59 15.93
N GLU A 321 48.24 15.67 16.71
CA GLU A 321 49.42 16.40 17.17
C GLU A 321 49.79 15.96 18.58
N MET A 322 51.00 15.40 18.74
CA MET A 322 51.56 15.09 20.06
C MET A 322 51.88 16.41 20.81
N CYS A 323 51.76 16.42 22.14
CA CYS A 323 52.25 17.57 22.92
C CYS A 323 53.76 17.73 22.74
N TYR A 324 54.16 18.90 22.25
CA TYR A 324 55.55 19.28 22.06
C TYR A 324 55.90 20.50 22.93
N GLY A 325 57.16 20.57 23.34
CA GLY A 325 57.66 21.66 24.18
C GLY A 325 57.48 21.32 25.66
N ASN A 326 57.03 22.30 26.45
CA ASN A 326 56.92 22.20 27.90
C ASN A 326 55.46 21.95 28.35
N THR A 327 54.68 21.19 27.58
CA THR A 327 53.26 20.90 27.90
C THR A 327 52.92 19.42 27.81
N TYR A 328 51.90 18.99 28.54
CA TYR A 328 51.41 17.61 28.62
C TYR A 328 49.90 17.55 28.89
N GLY A 329 49.35 16.34 29.01
CA GLY A 329 47.94 16.14 29.37
C GLY A 329 46.98 16.27 28.19
N ALA A 330 45.67 16.23 28.46
CA ALA A 330 44.66 16.34 27.41
C ALA A 330 44.71 17.74 26.75
N ASN A 331 44.71 17.79 25.42
CA ASN A 331 44.83 19.03 24.64
C ASN A 331 46.10 19.86 24.95
N CYS A 332 47.10 19.29 25.62
CA CYS A 332 48.36 19.94 25.97
C CYS A 332 48.19 21.25 26.78
N THR A 333 47.21 21.30 27.67
CA THR A 333 46.93 22.48 28.51
C THR A 333 47.78 22.53 29.77
N GLU A 334 48.33 21.40 30.20
CA GLU A 334 49.18 21.33 31.40
C GLU A 334 50.62 21.68 31.05
N VAL A 335 51.34 22.31 31.98
CA VAL A 335 52.73 22.76 31.79
C VAL A 335 53.67 21.87 32.59
N CYS A 336 54.74 21.39 31.98
CA CYS A 336 55.75 20.56 32.65
C CYS A 336 56.36 21.30 33.86
N GLY A 337 56.65 20.54 34.93
CA GLY A 337 57.43 21.04 36.06
C GLY A 337 58.91 21.26 35.72
N SER A 338 59.72 21.46 36.76
CA SER A 338 61.13 21.82 36.60
C SER A 338 62.03 20.59 36.34
N CYS A 339 61.87 19.96 35.17
CA CYS A 339 62.69 18.82 34.76
C CYS A 339 64.18 19.19 34.61
N LEU A 340 65.07 18.26 34.98
CA LEU A 340 66.51 18.44 34.88
C LEU A 340 66.96 18.79 33.45
N ASN A 341 67.88 19.75 33.30
CA ASN A 341 68.49 20.14 32.02
C ASN A 341 67.51 20.59 30.91
N LEU A 342 66.31 21.10 31.27
CA LEU A 342 65.27 21.49 30.30
C LEU A 342 64.81 20.33 29.40
N GLU A 343 64.94 19.08 29.87
CA GLU A 343 64.39 17.93 29.16
C GLU A 343 62.87 18.01 29.07
N LYS A 344 62.32 17.51 27.95
CA LYS A 344 60.88 17.45 27.73
C LYS A 344 60.27 16.44 28.69
N CYS A 345 59.24 16.87 29.43
CA CYS A 345 58.46 15.94 30.25
C CYS A 345 57.65 14.98 29.37
N HIS A 346 57.22 13.86 29.95
CA HIS A 346 56.41 12.86 29.26
C HIS A 346 55.05 13.44 28.85
N HIS A 347 54.79 13.49 27.54
CA HIS A 347 53.65 14.21 26.96
C HIS A 347 52.27 13.78 27.52
N ILE A 348 52.11 12.53 27.99
CA ILE A 348 50.83 12.04 28.55
C ILE A 348 50.61 12.50 29.99
N ASN A 349 51.63 12.42 30.86
CA ASN A 349 51.45 12.49 32.32
C ASN A 349 52.36 13.50 33.03
N GLY A 350 53.23 14.22 32.31
CA GLY A 350 54.06 15.29 32.88
C GLY A 350 55.32 14.82 33.61
N SER A 351 55.59 13.51 33.68
CA SER A 351 56.75 12.99 34.40
C SER A 351 58.10 13.35 33.76
N CYS A 352 59.13 13.59 34.58
CA CYS A 352 60.49 13.87 34.12
C CYS A 352 61.36 12.59 34.16
N LEU A 353 62.03 12.25 33.05
CA LEU A 353 62.80 11.00 32.93
C LEU A 353 64.06 10.97 33.83
N ASN A 354 64.78 12.10 33.92
CA ASN A 354 66.11 12.19 34.54
C ASN A 354 66.14 13.00 35.87
N ARG A 355 65.02 13.01 36.62
CA ARG A 355 64.81 13.72 37.91
C ARG A 355 64.57 15.24 37.78
N CYS A 356 64.37 15.89 38.92
CA CYS A 356 64.04 17.32 39.04
C CYS A 356 65.28 18.21 39.18
N ASN A 357 65.17 19.46 38.72
CA ASN A 357 66.13 20.51 39.07
C ASN A 357 66.20 20.72 40.59
N ALA A 358 67.34 21.25 41.06
CA ALA A 358 67.55 21.55 42.47
C ALA A 358 66.43 22.45 43.01
N GLY A 359 65.84 22.05 44.14
CA GLY A 359 64.72 22.78 44.76
C GLY A 359 63.34 22.26 44.38
N TYR A 360 63.23 21.22 43.53
CA TYR A 360 61.98 20.55 43.20
C TYR A 360 62.03 19.05 43.52
N ARG A 361 60.88 18.48 43.85
CA ARG A 361 60.65 17.05 44.10
C ARG A 361 59.32 16.64 43.44
N SER A 362 58.91 15.37 43.57
CA SER A 362 57.82 14.66 42.86
C SER A 362 58.25 14.04 41.51
N GLN A 363 57.37 13.23 40.90
CA GLN A 363 57.64 12.54 39.63
C GLN A 363 57.54 13.50 38.41
N ASP A 364 56.73 14.54 38.54
CA ASP A 364 56.46 15.62 37.59
C ASP A 364 57.22 16.92 37.92
N CYS A 365 57.99 16.94 39.02
CA CYS A 365 58.85 18.04 39.43
C CYS A 365 58.13 19.39 39.65
N THR A 366 56.92 19.33 40.18
CA THR A 366 56.05 20.49 40.46
C THR A 366 56.11 20.93 41.92
N GLU A 367 56.50 20.05 42.85
CA GLU A 367 56.60 20.40 44.28
C GLU A 367 57.93 21.07 44.63
N ALA A 368 57.90 22.28 45.17
CA ALA A 368 59.09 22.93 45.70
C ALA A 368 59.57 22.24 47.00
N HIS A 369 60.82 21.77 47.01
CA HIS A 369 61.47 21.23 48.19
C HIS A 369 62.20 22.36 48.94
N ALA A 370 61.55 22.91 49.96
CA ALA A 370 62.21 23.81 50.89
C ALA A 370 63.30 23.03 51.63
N ARG A 371 64.56 23.47 51.51
CA ARG A 371 65.58 23.07 52.46
C ARG A 371 65.11 23.57 53.83
N SER A 372 64.70 22.66 54.70
CA SER A 372 64.51 22.96 56.11
C SER A 372 65.87 23.41 56.64
N PHE A 373 66.07 24.73 56.74
CA PHE A 373 67.13 25.28 57.58
C PHE A 373 66.72 24.94 59.01
N LEU A 374 67.21 23.80 59.51
CA LEU A 374 67.40 23.62 60.94
C LEU A 374 68.41 24.68 61.37
N ILE A 375 67.89 25.83 61.80
CA ILE A 375 68.66 26.78 62.61
C ILE A 375 68.80 26.10 63.97
N TYR A 376 69.88 25.33 64.15
CA TYR A 376 70.47 25.18 65.47
C TYR A 376 71.33 26.42 65.69
N MET A 377 70.84 27.35 66.52
CA MET A 377 71.54 28.06 67.60
C MET A 377 70.55 28.97 68.30
#